data_AF-A0A314YEV2-F1
#
_entry.id   AF-A0A314YEV2-F1
#
_cell.length_a   1.000
_cell.length_b   1.000
_cell.length_c   1.000
_cell.angle_alpha   90.00
_cell.angle_beta   90.00
_cell.angle_gamma   90.00
#
_symmetry.space_group_name_H-M   'P 1'
#
loop_
_entity.id
_entity.type
_entity.pdbx_description
1 polymer ?
#
loop_
_entity_poly.entity_id
_entity_poly.type
_entity_poly.pdbx_seq_one_letter_code
_entity_poly.pdbx_strand_id
1 'polypeptide(L)'
;MATSHPNADIANNIFPFIPSSYGDPCLDLFFNALIPYDRDTNRCLTNLNQMLPLAWSHNPITTLKVIFNVESICFFYKKFDTAMLWLHQNHPKNLFGNLDSIAHLPGAGSFYALLQILYGLLVQKQGDQGQYNDAAAHLLRLHPERYNHDPDYRLLHDRIIDIFVERLKSDIEKMKQHKLELEPSDYLSDDDDNEVVMREYHPPCKVSAAECCTSKNLWDDHRARAIFLRESIAKRLFQPESDLSEEWKRLRKEFLVPLTNYYKRRHLFESRECCGVKKYLKELKVSAAGGGSGIGIIKPDALLPNEIMNYVEDEDVGEAAELQWKAMVEDIKQQQQKQEEGLGKFKNWLVVGRIPNNFAVCLRFLMSKLSEEPWKGKFIGGKHQPEWIQGDHDLKSKCKFLRKSDDFGLLKAIDLIFELGVNANLKLKAEHMIKKVIVFRLLNPDDMIHWQWCSWDWCYEKLVREVEAIRSKYKEKGYGDDAVPHILFWDVCENRRIPHSWICTQDPGFTRLSGLSDHLVKSFLDNGGEIGPHHLMEAAIADEEYQALTVVD
;
A
#
# COMPACT_ATOMS: atom_id res chain seq x y z
N MET A 1 37.69 -40.93 -4.75
CA MET A 1 38.14 -39.54 -4.49
C MET A 1 37.55 -38.66 -5.56
N ALA A 2 36.39 -38.07 -5.29
CA ALA A 2 35.82 -37.00 -6.10
C ALA A 2 35.60 -35.84 -5.14
N THR A 3 36.45 -34.83 -5.25
CA THR A 3 36.42 -33.62 -4.44
C THR A 3 35.24 -32.77 -4.89
N SER A 4 34.16 -32.76 -4.11
CA SER A 4 33.08 -31.78 -4.25
C SER A 4 33.66 -30.40 -3.91
N HIS A 5 33.72 -29.52 -4.90
CA HIS A 5 34.13 -28.13 -4.71
C HIS A 5 33.16 -27.41 -3.75
N PRO A 6 33.63 -26.84 -2.62
CA PRO A 6 32.78 -26.14 -1.64
C PRO A 6 32.24 -24.79 -2.13
N ASN A 7 32.53 -24.40 -3.37
CA ASN A 7 32.17 -23.07 -3.90
C ASN A 7 30.85 -23.02 -4.68
N ALA A 8 30.19 -24.16 -4.93
CA ALA A 8 28.89 -24.17 -5.63
C ALA A 8 27.71 -23.78 -4.72
N ASP A 9 27.81 -24.00 -3.41
CA ASP A 9 26.73 -23.66 -2.45
C ASP A 9 26.77 -22.21 -1.94
N ILE A 10 27.88 -21.50 -2.15
CA ILE A 10 28.03 -20.11 -1.66
C ILE A 10 27.35 -19.11 -2.61
N ALA A 11 27.24 -19.42 -3.91
CA ALA A 11 26.62 -18.53 -4.89
C ALA A 11 25.07 -18.53 -4.84
N ASN A 12 24.45 -19.54 -4.23
CA ASN A 12 22.99 -19.63 -4.13
C ASN A 12 22.40 -18.85 -2.93
N ASN A 13 23.21 -18.48 -1.94
CA ASN A 13 22.76 -17.96 -0.64
C ASN A 13 23.09 -16.49 -0.37
N ILE A 14 23.18 -15.66 -1.41
CA ILE A 14 23.38 -14.21 -1.20
C ILE A 14 22.08 -13.53 -0.69
N PHE A 15 20.92 -14.20 -0.77
CA PHE A 15 19.64 -13.74 -0.19
C PHE A 15 18.84 -14.90 0.43
N PRO A 16 19.05 -15.23 1.73
CA PRO A 16 18.52 -16.47 2.31
C PRO A 16 17.03 -16.45 2.71
N PHE A 17 16.32 -15.33 2.58
CA PHE A 17 15.14 -15.06 3.44
C PHE A 17 13.85 -14.66 2.71
N ILE A 18 13.85 -14.71 1.39
CA ILE A 18 12.61 -14.83 0.62
C ILE A 18 12.52 -16.31 0.24
N PRO A 19 11.41 -17.00 0.50
CA PRO A 19 11.23 -18.38 0.04
C PRO A 19 11.62 -18.47 -1.43
N SER A 20 12.45 -19.46 -1.78
CA SER A 20 12.80 -19.70 -3.18
C SER A 20 11.56 -19.90 -4.06
N SER A 21 10.48 -20.38 -3.44
CA SER A 21 9.11 -20.35 -3.94
C SER A 21 8.14 -20.41 -2.75
N TYR A 22 6.98 -19.78 -2.90
CA TYR A 22 5.80 -19.91 -2.03
C TYR A 22 4.91 -21.09 -2.43
N GLY A 23 5.26 -21.82 -3.49
CA GLY A 23 4.46 -22.93 -4.05
C GLY A 23 3.27 -22.49 -4.89
N ASP A 24 2.99 -21.18 -4.96
CA ASP A 24 1.98 -20.56 -5.80
C ASP A 24 2.66 -19.58 -6.79
N PRO A 25 2.52 -19.79 -8.11
CA PRO A 25 3.16 -18.95 -9.11
C PRO A 25 2.77 -17.46 -9.07
N CYS A 26 1.56 -17.13 -8.61
CA CYS A 26 1.14 -15.73 -8.46
C CYS A 26 1.78 -15.09 -7.23
N LEU A 27 1.91 -15.83 -6.12
CA LEU A 27 2.69 -15.37 -4.97
C LEU A 27 4.17 -15.19 -5.33
N ASP A 28 4.74 -16.11 -6.11
CA ASP A 28 6.14 -16.00 -6.57
C ASP A 28 6.32 -14.79 -7.51
N LEU A 29 5.36 -14.52 -8.38
CA LEU A 29 5.37 -13.33 -9.21
C LEU A 29 5.33 -12.05 -8.35
N PHE A 30 4.43 -11.99 -7.37
CA PHE A 30 4.22 -10.85 -6.47
C PHE A 30 5.41 -10.61 -5.54
N PHE A 31 5.87 -11.65 -4.82
CA PHE A 31 6.90 -11.55 -3.78
C PHE A 31 8.33 -11.77 -4.27
N ASN A 32 8.58 -12.41 -5.41
CA ASN A 32 9.95 -12.76 -5.84
C ASN A 32 10.38 -12.01 -7.11
N ALA A 33 9.49 -11.83 -8.07
CA ALA A 33 9.82 -11.17 -9.33
C ALA A 33 9.61 -9.65 -9.28
N LEU A 34 8.49 -9.20 -8.69
CA LEU A 34 8.09 -7.78 -8.67
C LEU A 34 8.54 -7.03 -7.40
N ILE A 35 9.46 -7.59 -6.59
CA ILE A 35 9.93 -6.99 -5.33
C ILE A 35 10.39 -5.53 -5.52
N PRO A 36 9.97 -4.64 -4.60
CA PRO A 36 10.51 -3.31 -4.48
C PRO A 36 11.88 -3.25 -3.77
N TYR A 37 12.97 -3.30 -4.54
CA TYR A 37 14.28 -2.63 -4.32
C TYR A 37 15.38 -3.26 -5.21
N ASP A 38 16.49 -2.53 -5.38
CA ASP A 38 17.70 -2.96 -6.11
C ASP A 38 18.44 -4.10 -5.38
N ARG A 39 17.87 -5.31 -5.46
CA ARG A 39 18.58 -6.57 -5.28
C ARG A 39 18.75 -7.18 -6.67
N ASP A 40 19.97 -7.06 -7.19
CA ASP A 40 20.48 -7.68 -8.41
C ASP A 40 19.44 -7.80 -9.54
N THR A 41 19.22 -6.68 -10.25
CA THR A 41 18.23 -6.55 -11.33
C THR A 41 18.26 -7.71 -12.35
N ASN A 42 19.42 -8.33 -12.58
CA ASN A 42 19.54 -9.42 -13.55
C ASN A 42 18.89 -10.74 -13.10
N ARG A 43 19.00 -11.11 -11.82
CA ARG A 43 18.39 -12.36 -11.31
C ARG A 43 16.87 -12.21 -11.21
N CYS A 44 16.39 -11.06 -10.75
CA CYS A 44 14.96 -10.75 -10.68
C CYS A 44 14.28 -10.71 -12.06
N LEU A 45 14.94 -10.14 -13.08
CA LEU A 45 14.40 -10.12 -14.45
C LEU A 45 14.39 -11.50 -15.11
N THR A 46 15.43 -12.32 -14.85
CA THR A 46 15.46 -13.72 -15.30
C THR A 46 14.31 -14.51 -14.66
N ASN A 47 14.08 -14.31 -13.36
CA ASN A 47 12.94 -14.90 -12.66
C ASN A 47 11.60 -14.39 -13.24
N LEU A 48 11.46 -13.09 -13.53
CA LEU A 48 10.23 -12.52 -14.08
C LEU A 48 9.81 -13.17 -15.41
N ASN A 49 10.75 -13.34 -16.35
CA ASN A 49 10.47 -13.99 -17.64
C ASN A 49 10.05 -15.46 -17.49
N GLN A 50 10.53 -16.15 -16.45
CA GLN A 50 10.14 -17.54 -16.15
C GLN A 50 8.81 -17.61 -15.40
N MET A 51 8.55 -16.66 -14.48
CA MET A 51 7.38 -16.67 -13.62
C MET A 51 6.12 -16.19 -14.34
N LEU A 52 6.20 -15.24 -15.28
CA LEU A 52 5.03 -14.72 -15.99
C LEU A 52 4.20 -15.81 -16.71
N PRO A 53 4.80 -16.71 -17.53
CA PRO A 53 4.06 -17.82 -18.12
C PRO A 53 3.44 -18.77 -17.10
N LEU A 54 4.14 -19.05 -16.00
CA LEU A 54 3.69 -19.96 -14.94
C LEU A 54 2.49 -19.36 -14.18
N ALA A 55 2.61 -18.09 -13.77
CA ALA A 55 1.56 -17.34 -13.11
C ALA A 55 0.33 -17.21 -14.00
N TRP A 56 0.51 -16.86 -15.27
CA TRP A 56 -0.60 -16.74 -16.21
C TRP A 56 -1.34 -18.07 -16.42
N SER A 57 -0.60 -19.18 -16.54
CA SER A 57 -1.19 -20.51 -16.68
C SER A 57 -1.91 -20.97 -15.41
N HIS A 58 -1.46 -20.53 -14.24
CA HIS A 58 -2.07 -20.85 -12.94
C HIS A 58 -3.34 -20.03 -12.66
N ASN A 59 -3.24 -18.71 -12.79
CA ASN A 59 -4.37 -17.79 -12.61
C ASN A 59 -4.13 -16.49 -13.42
N PRO A 60 -4.70 -16.39 -14.64
CA PRO A 60 -4.42 -15.27 -15.53
C PRO A 60 -4.99 -13.94 -15.01
N ILE A 61 -6.14 -13.96 -14.31
CA ILE A 61 -6.75 -12.74 -13.79
C ILE A 61 -5.95 -12.18 -12.60
N THR A 62 -5.50 -13.03 -11.67
CA THR A 62 -4.62 -12.60 -10.58
C THR A 62 -3.28 -12.12 -11.12
N THR A 63 -2.72 -12.81 -12.11
CA THR A 63 -1.48 -12.40 -12.78
C THR A 63 -1.62 -11.01 -13.39
N LEU A 64 -2.73 -10.73 -14.10
CA LEU A 64 -3.00 -9.43 -14.68
C LEU A 64 -3.10 -8.33 -13.60
N LYS A 65 -3.81 -8.59 -12.50
CA LYS A 65 -3.91 -7.66 -11.35
C LYS A 65 -2.55 -7.39 -10.72
N VAL A 66 -1.70 -8.41 -10.57
CA VAL A 66 -0.35 -8.30 -10.00
C VAL A 66 0.59 -7.48 -10.90
N ILE A 67 0.54 -7.69 -12.23
CA ILE A 67 1.32 -6.91 -13.21
C ILE A 67 0.99 -5.41 -13.09
N PHE A 68 -0.31 -5.09 -12.97
CA PHE A 68 -0.80 -3.72 -12.89
C PHE A 68 -0.96 -3.19 -11.46
N ASN A 69 -0.39 -3.87 -10.45
CA ASN A 69 -0.38 -3.36 -9.09
C ASN A 69 0.37 -2.00 -9.03
N VAL A 70 -0.14 -1.05 -8.25
CA VAL A 70 0.46 0.30 -8.07
C VAL A 70 1.96 0.26 -7.80
N GLU A 71 2.43 -0.67 -6.98
CA GLU A 71 3.86 -0.79 -6.66
C GLU A 71 4.69 -1.21 -7.89
N SER A 72 4.14 -2.13 -8.70
CA SER A 72 4.72 -2.56 -9.97
C SER A 72 4.85 -1.37 -10.94
N ILE A 73 3.82 -0.51 -11.02
CA ILE A 73 3.77 0.61 -11.95
C ILE A 73 4.69 1.77 -11.54
N CYS A 74 4.64 2.19 -10.27
CA CYS A 74 5.21 3.47 -9.85
C CYS A 74 6.71 3.43 -9.53
N PHE A 75 7.28 2.24 -9.31
CA PHE A 75 8.63 2.11 -8.78
C PHE A 75 9.57 1.24 -9.64
N PHE A 76 9.06 0.44 -10.58
CA PHE A 76 9.86 -0.56 -11.32
C PHE A 76 9.68 -0.52 -12.83
N TYR A 77 9.92 0.64 -13.46
CA TYR A 77 9.76 0.79 -14.92
C TYR A 77 10.35 -0.36 -15.72
N LYS A 78 11.57 -0.85 -15.42
CA LYS A 78 12.17 -1.98 -16.16
C LYS A 78 11.44 -3.31 -15.97
N LYS A 79 10.94 -3.61 -14.76
CA LYS A 79 10.19 -4.86 -14.48
C LYS A 79 8.78 -4.77 -15.06
N PHE A 80 8.12 -3.65 -14.85
CA PHE A 80 6.82 -3.36 -15.46
C PHE A 80 6.91 -3.42 -16.98
N ASP A 81 7.93 -2.81 -17.60
CA ASP A 81 8.18 -2.89 -19.04
C ASP A 81 8.33 -4.35 -19.48
N THR A 82 9.17 -5.13 -18.78
CA THR A 82 9.36 -6.54 -19.11
C THR A 82 8.04 -7.32 -19.07
N ALA A 83 7.25 -7.14 -18.01
CA ALA A 83 5.95 -7.80 -17.85
C ALA A 83 4.91 -7.34 -18.87
N MET A 84 4.85 -6.04 -19.14
CA MET A 84 3.98 -5.42 -20.13
C MET A 84 4.32 -5.92 -21.54
N LEU A 85 5.61 -5.96 -21.88
CA LEU A 85 6.08 -6.41 -23.18
C LEU A 85 5.78 -7.90 -23.38
N TRP A 86 5.97 -8.72 -22.34
CA TRP A 86 5.54 -10.11 -22.35
C TRP A 86 4.02 -10.24 -22.55
N LEU A 87 3.21 -9.44 -21.85
CA LEU A 87 1.76 -9.44 -21.97
C LEU A 87 1.31 -9.02 -23.38
N HIS A 88 1.95 -8.01 -23.97
CA HIS A 88 1.70 -7.58 -25.35
C HIS A 88 2.04 -8.68 -26.36
N GLN A 89 3.16 -9.37 -26.18
CA GLN A 89 3.61 -10.42 -27.12
C GLN A 89 2.76 -11.69 -27.05
N ASN A 90 2.31 -12.08 -25.85
CA ASN A 90 1.63 -13.37 -25.64
C ASN A 90 0.10 -13.23 -25.52
N HIS A 91 -0.39 -12.10 -24.99
CA HIS A 91 -1.80 -11.86 -24.70
C HIS A 91 -2.26 -10.45 -25.13
N PRO A 92 -2.04 -10.04 -26.40
CA PRO A 92 -2.32 -8.67 -26.86
C PRO A 92 -3.79 -8.26 -26.71
N LYS A 93 -4.74 -9.19 -26.91
CA LYS A 93 -6.18 -8.94 -26.70
C LYS A 93 -6.51 -8.58 -25.25
N ASN A 94 -5.84 -9.25 -24.30
CA ASN A 94 -6.03 -9.00 -22.88
C ASN A 94 -5.46 -7.63 -22.49
N LEU A 95 -4.30 -7.25 -23.01
CA LEU A 95 -3.79 -5.89 -22.82
C LEU A 95 -4.75 -4.85 -23.40
N PHE A 96 -5.17 -5.03 -24.66
CA PHE A 96 -6.04 -4.07 -25.35
C PHE A 96 -7.42 -3.93 -24.67
N GLY A 97 -8.05 -5.04 -24.31
CA GLY A 97 -9.38 -5.06 -23.69
C GLY A 97 -9.44 -4.46 -22.29
N ASN A 98 -8.30 -4.30 -21.62
CA ASN A 98 -8.21 -3.76 -20.26
C ASN A 98 -7.71 -2.32 -20.19
N LEU A 99 -7.43 -1.65 -21.32
CA LEU A 99 -6.88 -0.28 -21.31
C LEU A 99 -7.75 0.72 -20.54
N ASP A 100 -9.07 0.63 -20.67
CA ASP A 100 -10.01 1.46 -19.91
C ASP A 100 -9.93 1.18 -18.41
N SER A 101 -9.97 -0.10 -18.01
CA SER A 101 -9.82 -0.53 -16.62
C SER A 101 -8.49 -0.06 -16.02
N ILE A 102 -7.39 -0.15 -16.79
CA ILE A 102 -6.07 0.35 -16.40
C ILE A 102 -6.09 1.86 -16.14
N ALA A 103 -6.83 2.63 -16.94
CA ALA A 103 -7.02 4.07 -16.74
C ALA A 103 -7.78 4.44 -15.46
N HIS A 104 -8.47 3.47 -14.85
CA HIS A 104 -9.22 3.67 -13.61
C HIS A 104 -8.48 3.21 -12.35
N LEU A 105 -7.42 2.42 -12.48
CA LEU A 105 -6.65 1.85 -11.37
C LEU A 105 -6.24 2.89 -10.30
N PRO A 106 -6.14 2.46 -9.03
CA PRO A 106 -5.81 3.35 -7.91
C PRO A 106 -4.37 3.88 -8.01
N GLY A 107 -4.08 4.96 -7.29
CA GLY A 107 -2.72 5.55 -7.20
C GLY A 107 -2.15 6.13 -8.50
N ALA A 108 -0.85 6.49 -8.50
CA ALA A 108 -0.16 7.16 -9.62
C ALA A 108 0.01 6.35 -10.89
N GLY A 109 -0.49 5.12 -10.89
CA GLY A 109 -0.23 4.17 -11.94
C GLY A 109 -1.17 4.23 -13.14
N SER A 110 -2.38 4.81 -13.07
CA SER A 110 -3.35 4.60 -14.17
C SER A 110 -2.92 5.23 -15.50
N PHE A 111 -2.88 6.57 -15.60
CA PHE A 111 -2.50 7.24 -16.86
C PHE A 111 -1.00 7.13 -17.16
N TYR A 112 -0.13 7.08 -16.15
CA TYR A 112 1.29 6.81 -16.39
C TYR A 112 1.57 5.39 -16.87
N ALA A 113 0.81 4.37 -16.45
CA ALA A 113 0.93 3.03 -17.04
C ALA A 113 0.59 3.05 -18.52
N LEU A 114 -0.45 3.77 -18.94
CA LEU A 114 -0.79 3.91 -20.37
C LEU A 114 0.34 4.56 -21.18
N LEU A 115 0.98 5.61 -20.63
CA LEU A 115 2.15 6.21 -21.26
C LEU A 115 3.32 5.24 -21.31
N GLN A 116 3.56 4.51 -20.22
CA GLN A 116 4.65 3.54 -20.12
C GLN A 116 4.47 2.36 -21.07
N ILE A 117 3.25 1.86 -21.25
CA ILE A 117 2.88 0.85 -22.25
C ILE A 117 3.34 1.28 -23.64
N LEU A 118 2.96 2.49 -24.08
CA LEU A 118 3.34 3.00 -25.40
C LEU A 118 4.83 3.28 -25.53
N TYR A 119 5.43 3.83 -24.49
CA TYR A 119 6.86 4.14 -24.48
C TYR A 119 7.71 2.86 -24.49
N GLY A 120 7.39 1.89 -23.64
CA GLY A 120 8.08 0.60 -23.56
C GLY A 120 8.00 -0.16 -24.88
N LEU A 121 6.82 -0.20 -25.50
CA LEU A 121 6.67 -0.76 -26.85
C LEU A 121 7.57 -0.03 -27.84
N LEU A 122 7.51 1.30 -27.89
CA LEU A 122 8.29 2.12 -28.81
C LEU A 122 9.80 1.83 -28.74
N VAL A 123 10.35 1.69 -27.54
CA VAL A 123 11.80 1.52 -27.29
C VAL A 123 12.29 0.08 -27.49
N GLN A 124 11.48 -0.96 -27.24
CA GLN A 124 11.93 -2.36 -27.17
C GLN A 124 12.60 -2.91 -28.45
N LYS A 125 12.32 -2.38 -29.66
CA LYS A 125 12.80 -2.99 -30.91
C LYS A 125 14.30 -2.75 -31.23
N GLN A 126 15.04 -2.05 -30.36
CA GLN A 126 16.50 -1.89 -30.49
C GLN A 126 17.21 -2.66 -29.36
N GLY A 127 17.71 -3.86 -29.68
CA GLY A 127 18.42 -4.71 -28.71
C GLY A 127 19.71 -4.09 -28.12
N ASP A 128 20.00 -4.46 -26.87
CA ASP A 128 21.32 -4.63 -26.23
C ASP A 128 22.46 -3.60 -26.40
N GLN A 129 22.27 -2.40 -26.94
CA GLN A 129 23.33 -1.38 -26.96
C GLN A 129 22.95 -0.14 -26.16
N GLY A 130 23.40 -0.14 -24.91
CA GLY A 130 23.42 1.05 -24.07
C GLY A 130 24.35 2.12 -24.63
N GLN A 131 23.80 3.31 -24.90
CA GLN A 131 24.50 4.60 -24.83
C GLN A 131 23.45 5.73 -24.88
N TYR A 132 23.08 6.24 -23.70
CA TYR A 132 22.02 7.25 -23.49
C TYR A 132 22.53 8.69 -23.53
N ASN A 133 23.31 9.07 -24.54
CA ASN A 133 23.80 10.45 -24.62
C ASN A 133 23.26 11.26 -25.82
N ASP A 134 22.43 10.67 -26.71
CA ASP A 134 21.80 11.39 -27.83
C ASP A 134 20.34 10.94 -28.15
N ALA A 135 19.62 10.41 -27.15
CA ALA A 135 18.39 9.65 -27.34
C ALA A 135 17.14 10.46 -27.77
N ALA A 136 17.04 11.76 -27.44
CA ALA A 136 15.79 12.51 -27.59
C ALA A 136 15.41 12.74 -29.07
N ALA A 137 16.36 13.12 -29.93
CA ALA A 137 16.10 13.35 -31.36
C ALA A 137 15.80 12.05 -32.13
N HIS A 138 16.39 10.94 -31.69
CA HIS A 138 16.18 9.62 -32.30
C HIS A 138 14.79 9.06 -31.94
N LEU A 139 14.37 9.15 -30.68
CA LEU A 139 13.03 8.69 -30.24
C LEU A 139 11.88 9.45 -30.93
N LEU A 140 12.06 10.74 -31.20
CA LEU A 140 11.07 11.55 -31.95
C LEU A 140 10.86 11.06 -33.40
N ARG A 141 11.81 10.32 -33.98
CA ARG A 141 11.67 9.69 -35.31
C ARG A 141 11.03 8.31 -35.24
N LEU A 142 11.23 7.59 -34.13
CA LEU A 142 10.71 6.23 -33.96
C LEU A 142 9.19 6.17 -33.92
N HIS A 143 8.54 7.16 -33.29
CA HIS A 143 7.07 7.12 -33.18
C HIS A 143 6.39 7.20 -34.55
N PRO A 144 6.67 8.19 -35.42
CA PRO A 144 6.12 8.22 -36.77
C PRO A 144 6.41 6.96 -37.58
N GLU A 145 7.63 6.43 -37.51
CA GLU A 145 7.99 5.18 -38.20
C GLU A 145 7.13 4.02 -37.72
N ARG A 146 7.01 3.84 -36.40
CA ARG A 146 6.25 2.73 -35.83
C ARG A 146 4.75 2.88 -36.04
N TYR A 147 4.20 4.06 -35.80
CA TYR A 147 2.78 4.35 -36.00
C TYR A 147 2.34 4.07 -37.45
N ASN A 148 3.21 4.32 -38.44
CA ASN A 148 2.88 4.09 -39.84
C ASN A 148 3.03 2.63 -40.30
N HIS A 149 3.92 1.84 -39.69
CA HIS A 149 4.28 0.49 -40.17
C HIS A 149 3.82 -0.66 -39.26
N ASP A 150 3.54 -0.39 -37.98
CA ASP A 150 3.12 -1.38 -36.98
C ASP A 150 1.63 -1.17 -36.64
N PRO A 151 0.71 -1.96 -37.24
CA PRO A 151 -0.72 -1.76 -37.06
C PRO A 151 -1.18 -2.02 -35.62
N ASP A 152 -0.49 -2.90 -34.87
CA ASP A 152 -0.82 -3.22 -33.48
C ASP A 152 -0.44 -2.06 -32.57
N TYR A 153 0.76 -1.49 -32.77
CA TYR A 153 1.17 -0.28 -32.07
C TYR A 153 0.24 0.90 -32.38
N ARG A 154 -0.14 1.08 -33.64
CA ARG A 154 -1.08 2.14 -34.04
C ARG A 154 -2.43 1.99 -33.33
N LEU A 155 -2.98 0.77 -33.30
CA LEU A 155 -4.26 0.49 -32.66
C LEU A 155 -4.21 0.78 -31.15
N LEU A 156 -3.15 0.33 -30.46
CA LEU A 156 -2.94 0.60 -29.03
C LEU A 156 -2.77 2.09 -28.76
N HIS A 157 -1.96 2.76 -29.57
CA HIS A 157 -1.74 4.19 -29.49
C HIS A 157 -3.06 4.93 -29.64
N ASP A 158 -3.80 4.67 -30.71
CA ASP A 158 -5.06 5.35 -30.96
C ASP A 158 -6.07 5.17 -29.82
N ARG A 159 -6.22 3.94 -29.31
CA ARG A 159 -7.14 3.66 -28.20
C ARG A 159 -6.72 4.37 -26.91
N ILE A 160 -5.42 4.38 -26.59
CA ILE A 160 -4.92 5.09 -25.41
C ILE A 160 -5.18 6.59 -25.54
N ILE A 161 -4.90 7.19 -26.70
CA ILE A 161 -5.17 8.61 -26.92
C ILE A 161 -6.68 8.90 -26.80
N ASP A 162 -7.55 8.01 -27.29
CA ASP A 162 -9.00 8.16 -27.14
C ASP A 162 -9.41 8.20 -25.65
N ILE A 163 -8.86 7.31 -24.81
CA ILE A 163 -9.08 7.32 -23.35
C ILE A 163 -8.66 8.65 -22.73
N PHE A 164 -7.48 9.19 -23.11
CA PHE A 164 -7.04 10.52 -22.67
C PHE A 164 -8.04 11.61 -23.08
N VAL A 165 -8.49 11.59 -24.33
CA VAL A 165 -9.42 12.59 -24.87
C VAL A 165 -10.79 12.52 -24.20
N GLU A 166 -11.34 11.33 -23.99
CA GLU A 166 -12.61 11.09 -23.30
C GLU A 166 -12.53 11.63 -21.86
N ARG A 167 -11.43 11.33 -21.14
CA ARG A 167 -11.23 11.81 -19.77
C ARG A 167 -11.09 13.33 -19.70
N LEU A 168 -10.29 13.92 -20.58
CA LEU A 168 -10.11 15.37 -20.65
C LEU A 168 -11.42 16.08 -20.98
N LYS A 169 -12.21 15.58 -21.95
CA LYS A 169 -13.53 16.14 -22.27
C LYS A 169 -14.47 16.13 -21.07
N SER A 170 -14.56 14.99 -20.37
CA SER A 170 -15.35 14.87 -19.14
C SER A 170 -14.94 15.91 -18.09
N ASP A 171 -13.64 16.05 -17.85
CA ASP A 171 -13.14 16.90 -16.76
C ASP A 171 -13.26 18.40 -17.12
N ILE A 172 -13.03 18.75 -18.38
CA ILE A 172 -13.30 20.09 -18.92
C ILE A 172 -14.78 20.44 -18.78
N GLU A 173 -15.68 19.51 -19.07
CA GLU A 173 -17.12 19.75 -18.95
C GLU A 173 -17.53 19.93 -17.48
N LYS A 174 -16.99 19.12 -16.56
CA LYS A 174 -17.20 19.32 -15.11
C LYS A 174 -16.70 20.68 -14.64
N MET A 175 -15.54 21.10 -15.14
CA MET A 175 -14.97 22.42 -14.86
C MET A 175 -15.89 23.55 -15.35
N LYS A 176 -16.36 23.47 -16.60
CA LYS A 176 -17.31 24.45 -17.20
C LYS A 176 -18.64 24.51 -16.48
N GLN A 177 -19.14 23.37 -16.00
CA GLN A 177 -20.38 23.26 -15.23
C GLN A 177 -20.22 23.64 -13.76
N HIS A 178 -19.04 24.13 -13.34
CA HIS A 178 -18.71 24.45 -11.94
C HIS A 178 -18.96 23.27 -10.98
N LYS A 179 -18.83 22.03 -11.47
CA LYS A 179 -18.91 20.81 -10.66
C LYS A 179 -17.59 20.46 -9.97
N LEU A 180 -16.52 21.20 -10.26
CA LEU A 180 -15.24 21.13 -9.59
C LEU A 180 -15.05 22.36 -8.72
N GLU A 181 -14.73 22.15 -7.45
CA GLU A 181 -14.44 23.21 -6.48
C GLU A 181 -13.02 23.77 -6.70
N LEU A 182 -12.82 24.42 -7.84
CA LEU A 182 -11.56 25.08 -8.20
C LEU A 182 -11.34 26.33 -7.35
N GLU A 183 -10.14 26.47 -6.80
CA GLU A 183 -9.70 27.66 -6.07
C GLU A 183 -8.95 28.63 -6.99
N PRO A 184 -8.87 29.93 -6.65
CA PRO A 184 -8.06 30.89 -7.41
C PRO A 184 -6.59 30.46 -7.56
N SER A 185 -6.05 29.75 -6.58
CA SER A 185 -4.71 29.16 -6.58
C SER A 185 -4.51 28.12 -7.70
N ASP A 186 -5.56 27.41 -8.10
CA ASP A 186 -5.47 26.38 -9.14
C ASP A 186 -5.19 26.99 -10.53
N TYR A 187 -5.62 28.25 -10.76
CA TYR A 187 -5.43 28.95 -12.03
C TYR A 187 -4.06 29.63 -12.17
N LEU A 188 -3.26 29.66 -11.11
CA LEU A 188 -1.93 30.24 -11.15
C LEU A 188 -1.00 29.37 -11.99
N SER A 189 -0.25 30.02 -12.88
CA SER A 189 0.79 29.38 -13.69
C SER A 189 2.15 29.68 -13.07
N ASP A 190 3.02 28.68 -13.00
CA ASP A 190 4.35 28.75 -12.40
C ASP A 190 5.37 29.68 -13.12
N ASP A 191 4.93 30.66 -13.90
CA ASP A 191 5.79 31.80 -14.29
C ASP A 191 5.95 32.80 -13.11
N ASP A 192 5.23 32.60 -12.00
CA ASP A 192 5.54 33.19 -10.70
C ASP A 192 6.48 32.25 -9.92
N ASP A 193 7.74 32.67 -9.78
CA ASP A 193 8.85 31.99 -9.12
C ASP A 193 8.60 31.73 -7.61
N ASN A 194 7.71 30.81 -7.27
CA ASN A 194 7.80 30.08 -6.03
C ASN A 194 8.27 28.67 -6.35
N GLU A 195 9.61 28.55 -6.38
CA GLU A 195 10.33 27.30 -6.30
C GLU A 195 9.87 26.52 -5.06
N VAL A 196 8.77 25.78 -5.18
CA VAL A 196 8.49 24.69 -4.25
C VAL A 196 9.57 23.67 -4.56
N VAL A 197 10.66 23.76 -3.81
CA VAL A 197 11.77 22.81 -3.80
C VAL A 197 11.18 21.41 -3.75
N MET A 198 11.11 20.75 -4.91
CA MET A 198 10.64 19.37 -5.09
C MET A 198 11.71 18.40 -4.54
N ARG A 199 11.90 18.43 -3.21
CA ARG A 199 12.69 17.44 -2.45
C ARG A 199 11.82 16.43 -1.71
N GLU A 200 10.50 16.56 -1.77
CA GLU A 200 9.59 15.59 -1.17
C GLU A 200 9.12 14.59 -2.21
N TYR A 201 9.55 13.34 -2.03
CA TYR A 201 8.97 12.19 -2.72
C TYR A 201 7.50 12.09 -2.33
N HIS A 202 6.59 12.31 -3.27
CA HIS A 202 5.16 12.14 -3.06
C HIS A 202 4.76 10.70 -3.41
N PRO A 203 3.88 10.06 -2.60
CA PRO A 203 3.40 8.70 -2.85
C PRO A 203 2.73 8.60 -4.23
N PRO A 204 2.50 7.38 -4.74
CA PRO A 204 1.81 7.20 -6.00
C PRO A 204 0.34 7.64 -5.89
N CYS A 205 0.04 8.91 -6.20
CA CYS A 205 -1.28 9.54 -6.22
C CYS A 205 -1.96 9.42 -7.59
N LYS A 206 -3.30 9.28 -7.67
CA LYS A 206 -4.05 9.18 -8.93
C LYS A 206 -3.71 10.29 -9.95
N VAL A 207 -2.87 9.96 -10.92
CA VAL A 207 -2.41 10.92 -11.93
C VAL A 207 -3.53 11.21 -12.90
N SER A 208 -3.86 12.48 -13.06
CA SER A 208 -4.88 12.90 -14.01
C SER A 208 -4.36 12.89 -15.45
N ALA A 209 -5.27 12.74 -16.42
CA ALA A 209 -4.94 12.88 -17.83
C ALA A 209 -4.32 14.27 -18.15
N ALA A 210 -4.75 15.31 -17.44
CA ALA A 210 -4.21 16.66 -17.55
C ALA A 210 -2.75 16.73 -17.08
N GLU A 211 -2.43 16.06 -15.98
CA GLU A 211 -1.07 16.05 -15.42
C GLU A 211 -0.07 15.40 -16.38
N CYS A 212 -0.42 14.30 -17.04
CA CYS A 212 0.43 13.71 -18.08
C CYS A 212 0.72 14.69 -19.24
N CYS A 213 -0.20 15.62 -19.52
CA CYS A 213 -0.02 16.62 -20.57
C CYS A 213 0.83 17.82 -20.11
N THR A 214 0.86 18.12 -18.82
CA THR A 214 1.50 19.31 -18.23
C THR A 214 2.67 19.00 -17.29
N SER A 215 3.05 17.72 -17.13
CA SER A 215 4.10 17.29 -16.22
C SER A 215 5.41 18.04 -16.50
N LYS A 216 6.06 18.48 -15.42
CA LYS A 216 7.39 19.09 -15.45
C LYS A 216 8.49 18.10 -15.11
N ASN A 217 8.13 16.88 -14.71
CA ASN A 217 9.10 15.84 -14.47
C ASN A 217 9.76 15.48 -15.81
N LEU A 218 11.08 15.60 -15.87
CA LEU A 218 11.87 15.37 -17.09
C LEU A 218 11.59 14.00 -17.71
N TRP A 219 11.39 12.96 -16.89
CA TRP A 219 11.12 11.61 -17.35
C TRP A 219 9.72 11.46 -17.95
N ASP A 220 8.71 11.98 -17.25
CA ASP A 220 7.32 11.89 -17.71
C ASP A 220 7.09 12.71 -18.98
N ASP A 221 7.63 13.93 -19.01
CA ASP A 221 7.58 14.81 -20.18
C ASP A 221 8.38 14.24 -21.37
N HIS A 222 9.50 13.55 -21.11
CA HIS A 222 10.22 12.82 -22.15
C HIS A 222 9.37 11.71 -22.78
N ARG A 223 8.68 10.88 -21.98
CA ARG A 223 7.81 9.81 -22.49
C ARG A 223 6.64 10.38 -23.28
N ALA A 224 5.96 11.39 -22.73
CA ALA A 224 4.83 12.04 -23.39
C ALA A 224 5.21 12.62 -24.77
N ARG A 225 6.39 13.25 -24.87
CA ARG A 225 6.92 13.71 -26.17
C ARG A 225 7.29 12.56 -27.10
N ALA A 226 7.93 11.52 -26.59
CA ALA A 226 8.38 10.40 -27.43
C ALA A 226 7.22 9.70 -28.15
N ILE A 227 6.04 9.64 -27.52
CA ILE A 227 4.84 9.00 -28.09
C ILE A 227 3.88 9.99 -28.77
N PHE A 228 4.27 11.27 -28.92
CA PHE A 228 3.46 12.33 -29.52
C PHE A 228 2.09 12.50 -28.83
N LEU A 229 2.06 12.40 -27.49
CA LEU A 229 0.82 12.46 -26.70
C LEU A 229 0.04 13.74 -26.98
N ARG A 230 0.71 14.89 -26.90
CA ARG A 230 0.08 16.22 -26.99
C ARG A 230 -0.49 16.47 -28.38
N GLU A 231 0.30 16.16 -29.41
CA GLU A 231 -0.07 16.29 -30.81
C GLU A 231 -1.26 15.39 -31.17
N SER A 232 -1.28 14.17 -30.63
CA SER A 232 -2.33 13.19 -30.91
C SER A 232 -3.65 13.53 -30.22
N ILE A 233 -3.59 14.09 -29.01
CA ILE A 233 -4.74 14.65 -28.30
C ILE A 233 -5.26 15.89 -29.05
N ALA A 234 -4.37 16.82 -29.44
CA ALA A 234 -4.73 18.03 -30.15
C ALA A 234 -5.50 17.72 -31.45
N LYS A 235 -5.02 16.76 -32.25
CA LYS A 235 -5.67 16.30 -33.49
C LYS A 235 -7.09 15.75 -33.30
N ARG A 236 -7.40 15.21 -32.11
CA ARG A 236 -8.72 14.64 -31.77
C ARG A 236 -9.66 15.66 -31.11
N LEU A 237 -9.11 16.70 -30.49
CA LEU A 237 -9.87 17.75 -29.83
C LEU A 237 -10.23 18.90 -30.77
N PHE A 238 -9.34 19.24 -31.71
CA PHE A 238 -9.46 20.40 -32.57
C PHE A 238 -9.76 20.03 -34.02
N GLN A 239 -10.32 20.97 -34.76
CA GLN A 239 -10.60 20.80 -36.19
C GLN A 239 -9.30 20.88 -37.02
N PRO A 240 -9.20 20.16 -38.15
CA PRO A 240 -7.99 20.14 -39.00
C PRO A 240 -7.51 21.52 -39.48
N GLU A 241 -8.41 22.50 -39.58
CA GLU A 241 -8.14 23.84 -40.11
C GLU A 241 -7.65 24.84 -39.04
N SER A 242 -7.57 24.42 -37.78
CA SER A 242 -7.15 25.29 -36.66
C SER A 242 -5.63 25.34 -36.49
N ASP A 243 -5.11 26.46 -35.97
CA ASP A 243 -3.72 26.53 -35.52
C ASP A 243 -3.56 25.70 -34.24
N LEU A 244 -3.14 24.44 -34.42
CA LEU A 244 -2.95 23.48 -33.34
C LEU A 244 -2.03 24.01 -32.22
N SER A 245 -1.07 24.88 -32.55
CA SER A 245 -0.15 25.43 -31.56
C SER A 245 -0.86 26.41 -30.62
N GLU A 246 -1.63 27.34 -31.17
CA GLU A 246 -2.38 28.32 -30.37
C GLU A 246 -3.55 27.68 -29.61
N GLU A 247 -4.29 26.78 -30.25
CA GLU A 247 -5.37 26.04 -29.58
C GLU A 247 -4.83 25.18 -28.42
N TRP A 248 -3.67 24.54 -28.60
CA TRP A 248 -3.03 23.80 -27.52
C TRP A 248 -2.58 24.71 -26.37
N LYS A 249 -1.97 25.86 -26.66
CA LYS A 249 -1.60 26.85 -25.62
C LYS A 249 -2.82 27.30 -24.83
N ARG A 250 -3.93 27.57 -25.53
CA ARG A 250 -5.19 27.96 -24.92
C ARG A 250 -5.77 26.86 -24.04
N LEU A 251 -5.90 25.64 -24.57
CA LEU A 251 -6.37 24.47 -23.82
C LEU A 251 -5.52 24.22 -22.57
N ARG A 252 -4.19 24.33 -22.71
CA ARG A 252 -3.25 24.17 -21.59
C ARG A 252 -3.51 25.20 -20.50
N LYS A 253 -3.61 26.47 -20.85
CA LYS A 253 -3.77 27.57 -19.89
C LYS A 253 -5.16 27.59 -19.25
N GLU A 254 -6.22 27.43 -20.04
CA GLU A 254 -7.60 27.56 -19.57
C GLU A 254 -8.08 26.30 -18.82
N PHE A 255 -7.56 25.12 -19.15
CA PHE A 255 -8.08 23.86 -18.60
C PHE A 255 -7.02 22.93 -18.02
N LEU A 256 -5.97 22.57 -18.77
CA LEU A 256 -5.07 21.49 -18.32
C LEU A 256 -4.27 21.87 -17.05
N VAL A 257 -3.77 23.11 -16.96
CA VAL A 257 -3.07 23.59 -15.76
C VAL A 257 -4.02 23.67 -14.56
N PRO A 258 -5.19 24.33 -14.64
CA PRO A 258 -6.18 24.32 -13.56
C PRO A 258 -6.59 22.93 -13.10
N LEU A 259 -6.86 22.02 -14.03
CA LEU A 259 -7.21 20.63 -13.70
C LEU A 259 -6.07 19.90 -13.00
N THR A 260 -4.83 20.09 -13.46
CA THR A 260 -3.65 19.48 -12.82
C THR A 260 -3.48 19.98 -11.39
N ASN A 261 -3.58 21.29 -11.19
CA ASN A 261 -3.46 21.90 -9.87
C ASN A 261 -4.60 21.49 -8.95
N TYR A 262 -5.83 21.46 -9.47
CA TYR A 262 -7.01 20.97 -8.77
C TYR A 262 -6.82 19.54 -8.25
N TYR A 263 -6.40 18.62 -9.11
CA TYR A 263 -6.19 17.22 -8.70
C TYR A 263 -5.05 17.13 -7.69
N LYS A 264 -3.91 17.79 -7.92
CA LYS A 264 -2.80 17.85 -6.96
C LYS A 264 -3.22 18.40 -5.58
N ARG A 265 -3.96 19.50 -5.55
CA ARG A 265 -4.50 20.12 -4.33
C ARG A 265 -5.49 19.17 -3.65
N ARG A 266 -6.45 18.64 -4.40
CA ARG A 266 -7.44 17.69 -3.91
C ARG A 266 -6.77 16.46 -3.30
N HIS A 267 -5.65 15.98 -3.82
CA HIS A 267 -4.89 14.89 -3.20
C HIS A 267 -4.28 15.27 -1.84
N LEU A 268 -3.77 16.50 -1.70
CA LEU A 268 -3.29 17.00 -0.39
C LEU A 268 -4.44 17.02 0.63
N PHE A 269 -5.66 17.31 0.20
CA PHE A 269 -6.85 17.33 1.04
C PHE A 269 -7.48 15.95 1.27
N GLU A 270 -7.66 15.10 0.26
CA GLU A 270 -8.20 13.73 0.39
C GLU A 270 -7.29 12.83 1.24
N SER A 271 -5.97 13.10 1.25
CA SER A 271 -5.06 12.45 2.21
C SER A 271 -5.30 12.82 3.67
N ARG A 272 -6.08 13.89 3.91
CA ARG A 272 -6.56 14.37 5.22
C ARG A 272 -8.08 14.18 5.39
N GLU A 273 -8.84 14.02 4.31
CA GLU A 273 -10.30 13.94 4.26
C GLU A 273 -10.78 12.60 3.68
N CYS A 274 -11.02 11.64 4.57
CA CYS A 274 -11.90 10.50 4.35
C CYS A 274 -13.37 10.97 4.24
N CYS A 275 -13.71 11.62 3.11
CA CYS A 275 -14.98 12.31 2.91
C CYS A 275 -16.22 11.41 3.09
N GLY A 276 -16.13 10.12 2.72
CA GLY A 276 -17.18 9.12 2.94
C GLY A 276 -17.39 8.80 4.42
N VAL A 277 -16.30 8.51 5.14
CA VAL A 277 -16.33 8.19 6.58
C VAL A 277 -16.88 9.37 7.38
N LYS A 278 -16.38 10.59 7.14
CA LYS A 278 -16.88 11.79 7.84
C LYS A 278 -18.36 12.04 7.55
N LYS A 279 -18.82 11.83 6.31
CA LYS A 279 -20.24 11.95 5.95
C LYS A 279 -21.10 10.94 6.70
N TYR A 280 -20.70 9.66 6.73
CA TYR A 280 -21.38 8.63 7.51
C TYR A 280 -21.46 8.99 9.00
N LEU A 281 -20.35 9.44 9.59
CA LEU A 281 -20.33 9.85 10.99
C LEU A 281 -21.23 11.06 11.28
N LYS A 282 -21.38 12.00 10.34
CA LYS A 282 -22.35 13.10 10.45
C LYS A 282 -23.79 12.59 10.46
N GLU A 283 -24.12 11.65 9.57
CA GLU A 283 -25.45 11.03 9.52
C GLU A 283 -25.76 10.23 10.80
N LEU A 284 -24.77 9.52 11.33
CA LEU A 284 -24.86 8.86 12.64
C LEU A 284 -25.08 9.85 13.77
N LYS A 285 -24.35 10.98 13.80
CA LYS A 285 -24.50 12.02 14.82
C LYS A 285 -25.92 12.58 14.85
N VAL A 286 -26.50 12.88 13.67
CA VAL A 286 -27.88 13.35 13.54
C VAL A 286 -28.88 12.29 14.04
N SER A 287 -28.65 11.02 13.69
CA SER A 287 -29.52 9.90 14.08
C SER A 287 -29.48 9.65 15.60
N ALA A 288 -28.31 9.77 16.23
CA ALA A 288 -28.13 9.61 17.67
C ALA A 288 -28.83 10.73 18.49
N ALA A 289 -28.91 11.95 17.96
CA ALA A 289 -29.59 13.08 18.60
C ALA A 289 -31.13 12.96 18.59
N GLY A 290 -31.71 12.09 17.75
CA GLY A 290 -33.16 11.93 17.56
C GLY A 290 -33.89 11.03 18.57
N GLY A 291 -33.25 10.59 19.66
CA GLY A 291 -33.89 9.85 20.75
C GLY A 291 -33.96 8.32 20.61
N GLY A 292 -33.32 7.74 19.59
CA GLY A 292 -33.07 6.29 19.53
C GLY A 292 -31.90 5.93 20.45
N SER A 293 -32.00 4.84 21.23
CA SER A 293 -30.85 4.24 21.90
C SER A 293 -29.81 3.86 20.83
N GLY A 294 -28.83 4.75 20.62
CA GLY A 294 -28.02 4.81 19.39
C GLY A 294 -27.23 3.54 19.07
N ILE A 295 -27.11 2.59 19.99
CA ILE A 295 -26.35 1.34 19.80
C ILE A 295 -27.10 0.33 18.91
N GLY A 296 -28.44 0.30 18.93
CA GLY A 296 -29.21 -0.72 18.19
C GLY A 296 -29.37 -0.46 16.68
N ILE A 297 -29.03 0.74 16.21
CA ILE A 297 -29.14 1.17 14.79
C ILE A 297 -27.78 1.20 14.10
N ILE A 298 -26.69 1.30 14.86
CA ILE A 298 -25.34 1.34 14.32
C ILE A 298 -24.98 -0.04 13.77
N LYS A 299 -24.63 -0.09 12.48
CA LYS A 299 -24.02 -1.27 11.87
C LYS A 299 -22.57 -1.41 12.40
N PRO A 300 -22.25 -2.43 13.21
CA PRO A 300 -20.96 -2.50 13.92
C PRO A 300 -19.74 -2.60 12.99
N ASP A 301 -19.91 -3.23 11.83
CA ASP A 301 -18.91 -3.46 10.77
C ASP A 301 -18.91 -2.36 9.70
N ALA A 302 -19.58 -1.21 9.92
CA ALA A 302 -19.66 -0.13 8.93
C ALA A 302 -18.34 0.60 8.69
N LEU A 303 -17.45 0.67 9.68
CA LEU A 303 -16.14 1.32 9.60
C LEU A 303 -15.08 0.42 10.21
N LEU A 304 -13.87 0.43 9.63
CA LEU A 304 -12.70 -0.25 10.17
C LEU A 304 -12.17 0.49 11.42
N PRO A 305 -11.43 -0.21 12.31
CA PRO A 305 -10.90 0.41 13.52
C PRO A 305 -10.07 1.67 13.24
N ASN A 306 -9.17 1.62 12.25
CA ASN A 306 -8.31 2.75 11.88
C ASN A 306 -9.10 3.93 11.33
N GLU A 307 -10.15 3.69 10.55
CA GLU A 307 -11.05 4.73 10.05
C GLU A 307 -11.76 5.44 11.21
N ILE A 308 -12.24 4.69 12.20
CA ILE A 308 -12.88 5.26 13.39
C ILE A 308 -11.86 6.14 14.16
N MET A 309 -10.66 5.62 14.42
CA MET A 309 -9.63 6.35 15.18
C MET A 309 -9.15 7.64 14.51
N ASN A 310 -9.22 7.75 13.18
CA ASN A 310 -8.93 8.99 12.48
C ASN A 310 -9.85 10.15 12.90
N TYR A 311 -11.07 9.85 13.38
CA TYR A 311 -12.10 10.84 13.69
C TYR A 311 -12.39 11.01 15.18
N VAL A 312 -11.82 10.20 16.07
CA VAL A 312 -12.06 10.29 17.52
C VAL A 312 -11.74 11.67 18.11
N GLU A 313 -10.73 12.35 17.56
CA GLU A 313 -10.33 13.68 18.01
C GLU A 313 -11.00 14.83 17.25
N ASP A 314 -11.73 14.53 16.17
CA ASP A 314 -12.44 15.51 15.35
C ASP A 314 -13.51 16.23 16.19
N GLU A 315 -13.55 17.55 16.07
CA GLU A 315 -14.44 18.40 16.87
C GLU A 315 -15.92 18.27 16.47
N ASP A 316 -16.18 17.91 15.21
CA ASP A 316 -17.54 17.75 14.69
C ASP A 316 -18.04 16.32 14.89
N VAL A 317 -17.28 15.32 14.46
CA VAL A 317 -17.77 13.93 14.40
C VAL A 317 -17.21 12.98 15.47
N GLY A 318 -16.40 13.47 16.41
CA GLY A 318 -15.73 12.63 17.42
C GLY A 318 -16.67 11.80 18.31
N GLU A 319 -17.82 12.35 18.70
CA GLU A 319 -18.81 11.61 19.49
C GLU A 319 -19.43 10.45 18.70
N ALA A 320 -19.70 10.66 17.41
CA ALA A 320 -20.21 9.60 16.53
C ALA A 320 -19.16 8.52 16.28
N ALA A 321 -17.89 8.90 16.15
CA ALA A 321 -16.78 7.94 16.08
C ALA A 321 -16.70 7.08 17.34
N GLU A 322 -16.89 7.66 18.53
CA GLU A 322 -16.91 6.90 19.77
C GLU A 322 -18.12 5.94 19.88
N LEU A 323 -19.30 6.35 19.39
CA LEU A 323 -20.45 5.46 19.32
C LEU A 323 -20.21 4.28 18.36
N GLN A 324 -19.66 4.53 17.17
CA GLN A 324 -19.27 3.48 16.24
C GLN A 324 -18.24 2.53 16.86
N TRP A 325 -17.23 3.06 17.55
CA TRP A 325 -16.22 2.25 18.25
C TRP A 325 -16.86 1.32 19.28
N LYS A 326 -17.79 1.83 20.10
CA LYS A 326 -18.49 1.02 21.11
C LYS A 326 -19.30 -0.10 20.47
N ALA A 327 -20.03 0.18 19.39
CA ALA A 327 -20.80 -0.83 18.66
C ALA A 327 -19.89 -1.93 18.09
N MET A 328 -18.80 -1.55 17.41
CA MET A 328 -17.82 -2.47 16.84
C MET A 328 -17.19 -3.37 17.92
N VAL A 329 -16.75 -2.81 19.05
CA VAL A 329 -16.12 -3.58 20.13
C VAL A 329 -17.10 -4.57 20.76
N GLU A 330 -18.37 -4.19 20.96
CA GLU A 330 -19.37 -5.11 21.51
C GLU A 330 -19.72 -6.23 20.53
N ASP A 331 -19.79 -5.95 19.23
CA ASP A 331 -20.00 -6.97 18.20
C ASP A 331 -18.85 -7.99 18.15
N ILE A 332 -17.59 -7.52 18.13
CA ILE A 332 -16.41 -8.41 18.17
C ILE A 332 -16.43 -9.28 19.43
N LYS A 333 -16.80 -8.72 20.60
CA LYS A 333 -16.95 -9.51 21.84
C LYS A 333 -18.03 -10.58 21.72
N GLN A 334 -19.18 -10.26 21.12
CA GLN A 334 -20.26 -11.22 20.93
C GLN A 334 -19.85 -12.35 19.98
N GLN A 335 -19.18 -12.03 18.88
CA GLN A 335 -18.63 -13.00 17.93
C GLN A 335 -17.60 -13.91 18.62
N GLN A 336 -16.70 -13.34 19.43
CA GLN A 336 -15.72 -14.10 20.23
C GLN A 336 -16.37 -15.03 21.25
N GLN A 337 -17.53 -14.69 21.81
CA GLN A 337 -18.28 -15.55 22.75
C GLN A 337 -19.00 -16.70 22.06
N LYS A 338 -19.46 -16.52 20.82
CA LYS A 338 -20.22 -17.53 20.07
C LYS A 338 -19.36 -18.67 19.49
N GLN A 339 -18.03 -18.59 19.62
CA GLN A 339 -17.08 -19.53 19.00
C GLN A 339 -17.33 -19.74 17.50
N GLU A 340 -17.90 -18.75 16.81
CA GLU A 340 -17.99 -18.79 15.35
C GLU A 340 -16.56 -18.84 14.78
N GLU A 341 -16.34 -19.74 13.82
CA GLU A 341 -15.03 -19.98 13.19
C GLU A 341 -14.44 -18.65 12.71
N GLY A 342 -13.35 -18.18 13.33
CA GLY A 342 -12.62 -16.97 12.92
C GLY A 342 -12.24 -16.04 14.08
N LEU A 343 -13.20 -15.58 14.89
CA LEU A 343 -13.01 -14.45 15.83
C LEU A 343 -12.72 -14.81 17.29
N GLY A 344 -12.67 -16.10 17.64
CA GLY A 344 -12.25 -16.59 18.97
C GLY A 344 -10.78 -16.31 19.35
N LYS A 345 -10.00 -15.58 18.53
CA LYS A 345 -8.53 -15.61 18.55
C LYS A 345 -7.82 -14.45 19.27
N PHE A 346 -8.46 -13.30 19.50
CA PHE A 346 -7.80 -12.10 20.06
C PHE A 346 -7.56 -12.13 21.59
N LYS A 347 -7.68 -13.31 22.21
CA LYS A 347 -7.53 -13.49 23.66
C LYS A 347 -6.07 -13.45 24.06
N ASN A 348 -5.76 -12.65 25.08
CA ASN A 348 -4.42 -12.55 25.68
C ASN A 348 -3.38 -12.14 24.64
N TRP A 349 -3.70 -11.12 23.85
CA TRP A 349 -2.80 -10.52 22.87
C TRP A 349 -2.22 -9.23 23.40
N LEU A 350 -1.02 -8.90 22.94
CA LEU A 350 -0.31 -7.71 23.35
C LEU A 350 0.17 -6.93 22.14
N VAL A 351 0.05 -5.60 22.17
CA VAL A 351 0.56 -4.70 21.14
C VAL A 351 1.66 -3.81 21.74
N VAL A 352 2.84 -3.80 21.12
CA VAL A 352 4.04 -3.07 21.57
C VAL A 352 4.69 -2.31 20.41
N GLY A 353 5.58 -1.36 20.74
CA GLY A 353 6.35 -0.59 19.75
C GLY A 353 5.96 0.90 19.64
N ARG A 354 6.69 1.66 18.81
CA ARG A 354 6.49 3.10 18.60
C ARG A 354 5.18 3.34 17.85
N ILE A 355 4.35 4.25 18.37
CA ILE A 355 2.96 4.42 17.95
C ILE A 355 2.75 5.77 17.27
N PRO A 356 3.11 5.94 15.99
CA PRO A 356 2.64 7.11 15.27
C PRO A 356 1.28 6.82 14.58
N ASN A 357 0.95 5.54 14.32
CA ASN A 357 -0.23 5.18 13.50
C ASN A 357 -1.49 4.89 14.32
N ASN A 358 -2.61 5.50 13.91
CA ASN A 358 -3.95 5.26 14.44
C ASN A 358 -4.34 3.78 14.49
N PHE A 359 -3.91 2.94 13.56
CA PHE A 359 -4.20 1.50 13.60
C PHE A 359 -3.53 0.78 14.77
N ALA A 360 -2.28 1.10 15.09
CA ALA A 360 -1.58 0.51 16.24
C ALA A 360 -2.25 0.95 17.56
N VAL A 361 -2.69 2.22 17.64
CA VAL A 361 -3.53 2.74 18.73
C VAL A 361 -4.82 1.93 18.86
N CYS A 362 -5.52 1.67 17.74
CA CYS A 362 -6.75 0.86 17.71
C CYS A 362 -6.54 -0.51 18.33
N LEU A 363 -5.57 -1.27 17.79
CA LEU A 363 -5.36 -2.64 18.19
C LEU A 363 -5.02 -2.72 19.67
N ARG A 364 -4.24 -1.76 20.19
CA ARG A 364 -3.91 -1.73 21.62
C ARG A 364 -5.16 -1.59 22.50
N PHE A 365 -6.08 -0.70 22.14
CA PHE A 365 -7.36 -0.59 22.85
C PHE A 365 -8.24 -1.83 22.67
N LEU A 366 -8.33 -2.35 21.45
CA LEU A 366 -9.14 -3.53 21.15
C LEU A 366 -8.64 -4.76 21.94
N MET A 367 -7.34 -5.08 21.87
CA MET A 367 -6.76 -6.22 22.60
C MET A 367 -6.92 -6.09 24.12
N SER A 368 -6.81 -4.87 24.68
CA SER A 368 -7.06 -4.65 26.11
C SER A 368 -8.51 -4.96 26.52
N LYS A 369 -9.48 -4.74 25.63
CA LYS A 369 -10.91 -5.01 25.90
C LYS A 369 -11.28 -6.47 25.67
N LEU A 370 -10.57 -7.17 24.78
CA LEU A 370 -10.83 -8.55 24.39
C LEU A 370 -10.04 -9.60 25.20
N SER A 371 -8.97 -9.18 25.88
CA SER A 371 -8.16 -10.07 26.71
C SER A 371 -8.86 -10.49 28.01
N GLU A 372 -8.47 -11.66 28.52
CA GLU A 372 -8.98 -12.23 29.76
C GLU A 372 -8.12 -11.80 30.95
N GLU A 373 -8.58 -12.06 32.17
CA GLU A 373 -7.75 -11.85 33.36
C GLU A 373 -6.50 -12.76 33.31
N PRO A 374 -5.30 -12.27 33.70
CA PRO A 374 -5.03 -11.00 34.35
C PRO A 374 -4.72 -9.84 33.38
N TRP A 375 -4.89 -10.00 32.08
CA TRP A 375 -4.49 -9.00 31.06
C TRP A 375 -5.61 -8.02 30.69
N LYS A 376 -6.86 -8.36 31.04
CA LYS A 376 -8.05 -7.55 30.76
C LYS A 376 -7.90 -6.10 31.23
N GLY A 377 -8.19 -5.17 30.34
CA GLY A 377 -8.10 -3.72 30.59
C GLY A 377 -6.67 -3.19 30.71
N LYS A 378 -5.63 -4.03 30.53
CA LYS A 378 -4.23 -3.64 30.62
C LYS A 378 -3.66 -3.44 29.22
N PHE A 379 -2.78 -2.46 29.08
CA PHE A 379 -1.96 -2.26 27.89
C PHE A 379 -0.56 -1.83 28.34
N ILE A 380 0.49 -2.19 27.59
CA ILE A 380 1.87 -2.01 28.05
C ILE A 380 2.54 -0.87 27.28
N GLY A 381 2.80 0.26 27.95
CA GLY A 381 3.65 1.34 27.45
C GLY A 381 3.84 2.45 28.47
N GLY A 382 4.83 3.31 28.23
CA GLY A 382 5.31 4.30 29.19
C GLY A 382 6.51 3.83 30.03
N LYS A 383 7.06 4.73 30.86
CA LYS A 383 8.28 4.46 31.63
C LYS A 383 8.02 3.45 32.76
N HIS A 384 8.39 2.20 32.49
CA HIS A 384 8.71 1.13 33.46
C HIS A 384 7.56 0.41 34.19
N GLN A 385 6.28 0.66 33.91
CA GLN A 385 5.16 -0.14 34.44
C GLN A 385 4.00 -0.22 33.43
N PRO A 386 3.10 -1.23 33.50
CA PRO A 386 1.88 -1.24 32.70
C PRO A 386 1.05 -0.01 33.09
N GLU A 387 0.92 0.94 32.18
CA GLU A 387 0.07 2.10 32.40
C GLU A 387 -1.39 1.68 32.36
N TRP A 388 -2.09 1.96 33.46
CA TRP A 388 -3.53 1.78 33.56
C TRP A 388 -4.19 3.00 32.96
N ILE A 389 -5.09 2.80 32.00
CA ILE A 389 -6.21 3.73 31.89
C ILE A 389 -7.31 3.13 32.75
N GLN A 390 -7.16 3.27 34.06
CA GLN A 390 -8.29 3.14 34.96
C GLN A 390 -9.16 4.39 34.80
N GLY A 391 -10.44 4.22 34.49
CA GLY A 391 -11.44 5.29 34.44
C GLY A 391 -12.36 5.26 33.23
N ASP A 392 -13.57 5.81 33.40
CA ASP A 392 -14.59 6.08 32.37
C ASP A 392 -14.19 7.23 31.42
N HIS A 393 -12.90 7.34 31.08
CA HIS A 393 -12.45 8.34 30.12
C HIS A 393 -12.95 8.00 28.71
N ASP A 394 -13.43 9.02 28.00
CA ASP A 394 -13.79 8.95 26.58
C ASP A 394 -12.61 8.48 25.71
N LEU A 395 -12.91 7.98 24.52
CA LEU A 395 -11.90 7.42 23.63
C LEU A 395 -10.86 8.47 23.22
N LYS A 396 -11.29 9.73 23.11
CA LYS A 396 -10.48 10.91 22.80
C LYS A 396 -9.35 11.13 23.81
N SER A 397 -9.68 11.11 25.09
CA SER A 397 -8.70 11.29 26.18
C SER A 397 -7.70 10.15 26.20
N LYS A 398 -8.16 8.92 25.92
CA LYS A 398 -7.30 7.72 25.84
C LYS A 398 -6.30 7.81 24.69
N CYS A 399 -6.75 8.24 23.50
CA CYS A 399 -5.87 8.44 22.34
C CYS A 399 -4.81 9.51 22.59
N LYS A 400 -5.20 10.66 23.16
CA LYS A 400 -4.27 11.75 23.51
C LYS A 400 -3.21 11.32 24.51
N PHE A 401 -3.56 10.44 25.46
CA PHE A 401 -2.62 9.88 26.42
C PHE A 401 -1.63 8.94 25.73
N LEU A 402 -2.14 7.97 24.94
CA LEU A 402 -1.31 6.94 24.31
C LEU A 402 -0.28 7.53 23.33
N ARG A 403 -0.67 8.56 22.55
CA ARG A 403 0.24 9.25 21.61
C ARG A 403 1.40 9.99 22.28
N LYS A 404 1.31 10.27 23.59
CA LYS A 404 2.38 10.89 24.38
C LYS A 404 3.29 9.87 25.07
N SER A 405 2.97 8.57 24.96
CA SER A 405 3.70 7.49 25.60
C SER A 405 4.97 7.14 24.82
N ASP A 406 6.06 6.85 25.53
CA ASP A 406 7.35 6.45 24.94
C ASP A 406 7.28 5.03 24.32
N ASP A 407 8.17 4.75 23.36
CA ASP A 407 8.31 3.41 22.78
C ASP A 407 8.65 2.37 23.86
N PHE A 408 7.86 1.31 23.90
CA PHE A 408 8.02 0.17 24.78
C PHE A 408 8.54 -1.03 23.99
N GLY A 409 9.85 -1.28 24.06
CA GLY A 409 10.51 -2.33 23.29
C GLY A 409 10.08 -3.76 23.66
N LEU A 410 10.12 -4.67 22.68
CA LEU A 410 9.69 -6.08 22.78
C LEU A 410 10.25 -6.82 24.00
N LEU A 411 11.58 -6.83 24.20
CA LEU A 411 12.19 -7.59 25.30
C LEU A 411 11.73 -7.08 26.68
N LYS A 412 11.54 -5.75 26.83
CA LYS A 412 10.99 -5.16 28.06
C LYS A 412 9.55 -5.60 28.30
N ALA A 413 8.76 -5.77 27.23
CA ALA A 413 7.39 -6.27 27.32
C ALA A 413 7.35 -7.72 27.77
N ILE A 414 8.26 -8.55 27.28
CA ILE A 414 8.41 -9.94 27.72
C ILE A 414 8.84 -10.01 29.19
N ASP A 415 9.78 -9.17 29.61
CA ASP A 415 10.18 -9.10 31.02
C ASP A 415 9.01 -8.72 31.93
N LEU A 416 8.18 -7.76 31.50
CA LEU A 416 6.98 -7.37 32.22
C LEU A 416 5.90 -8.46 32.24
N ILE A 417 5.73 -9.21 31.15
CA ILE A 417 4.81 -10.37 31.11
C ILE A 417 5.23 -11.38 32.19
N PHE A 418 6.53 -11.65 32.35
CA PHE A 418 7.01 -12.52 33.41
C PHE A 418 6.86 -11.89 34.80
N GLU A 419 7.14 -10.61 34.97
CA GLU A 419 6.93 -9.94 36.25
C GLU A 419 5.47 -10.07 36.71
N LEU A 420 4.52 -9.73 35.81
CA LEU A 420 3.09 -9.81 36.11
C LEU A 420 2.59 -11.25 36.23
N GLY A 421 3.13 -12.18 35.44
CA GLY A 421 2.69 -13.58 35.39
C GLY A 421 3.31 -14.48 36.45
N VAL A 422 4.54 -14.19 36.88
CA VAL A 422 5.36 -15.02 37.78
C VAL A 422 5.48 -14.40 39.17
N ASN A 423 5.66 -13.07 39.30
CA ASN A 423 5.87 -12.43 40.62
C ASN A 423 4.56 -12.08 41.34
N ALA A 424 3.41 -12.06 40.67
CA ALA A 424 2.11 -11.77 41.28
C ALA A 424 1.44 -12.98 41.98
N ASN A 425 2.21 -13.99 42.42
CA ASN A 425 1.70 -15.20 43.11
C ASN A 425 0.68 -16.07 42.32
N LEU A 426 0.47 -15.81 41.03
CA LEU A 426 -0.61 -16.45 40.26
C LEU A 426 -0.29 -17.83 39.67
N LYS A 427 1.01 -18.22 39.57
CA LYS A 427 1.44 -19.44 38.83
C LYS A 427 0.61 -19.63 37.55
N LEU A 428 0.58 -18.61 36.68
CA LEU A 428 -0.25 -18.64 35.48
C LEU A 428 0.02 -19.93 34.70
N LYS A 429 -1.03 -20.69 34.41
CA LYS A 429 -0.93 -21.83 33.52
C LYS A 429 -0.62 -21.33 32.11
N ALA A 430 0.04 -22.16 31.30
CA ALA A 430 0.38 -21.84 29.91
C ALA A 430 -0.82 -21.29 29.10
N GLU A 431 -2.04 -21.76 29.38
CA GLU A 431 -3.29 -21.31 28.76
C GLU A 431 -3.62 -19.82 29.02
N HIS A 432 -3.21 -19.27 30.17
CA HIS A 432 -3.47 -17.88 30.57
C HIS A 432 -2.32 -16.92 30.22
N MET A 433 -1.24 -17.42 29.61
CA MET A 433 -0.14 -16.59 29.13
C MET A 433 -0.55 -15.82 27.87
N ILE A 434 0.16 -14.72 27.60
CA ILE A 434 0.03 -13.99 26.34
C ILE A 434 0.33 -14.96 25.18
N LYS A 435 -0.58 -15.03 24.21
CA LYS A 435 -0.49 -15.96 23.07
C LYS A 435 0.09 -15.34 21.81
N LYS A 436 -0.06 -14.02 21.64
CA LYS A 436 0.48 -13.28 20.49
C LYS A 436 0.96 -11.90 20.92
N VAL A 437 2.12 -11.48 20.40
CA VAL A 437 2.63 -10.11 20.56
C VAL A 437 2.77 -9.47 19.18
N ILE A 438 2.06 -8.37 18.95
CA ILE A 438 2.17 -7.56 17.74
C ILE A 438 3.15 -6.41 18.03
N VAL A 439 4.20 -6.32 17.23
CA VAL A 439 5.29 -5.35 17.38
C VAL A 439 5.25 -4.38 16.21
N PHE A 440 4.79 -3.15 16.46
CA PHE A 440 4.87 -2.07 15.48
C PHE A 440 6.23 -1.37 15.58
N ARG A 441 7.09 -1.60 14.60
CA ARG A 441 8.43 -1.02 14.58
C ARG A 441 8.87 -0.80 13.15
N LEU A 442 9.34 0.41 12.86
CA LEU A 442 10.17 0.65 11.69
C LEU A 442 11.47 -0.14 11.86
N LEU A 443 11.65 -1.17 11.05
CA LEU A 443 12.89 -1.97 11.09
C LEU A 443 14.10 -1.20 10.53
N ASN A 444 13.88 0.03 10.02
CA ASN A 444 14.92 1.01 9.76
C ASN A 444 15.12 1.94 10.97
N PRO A 445 16.35 2.04 11.52
CA PRO A 445 16.62 2.88 12.67
C PRO A 445 16.38 4.37 12.36
N ASP A 446 15.78 5.07 13.33
CA ASP A 446 15.34 6.47 13.28
C ASP A 446 16.44 7.51 12.99
N ASP A 447 17.72 7.12 12.87
CA ASP A 447 18.88 8.02 12.78
C ASP A 447 19.60 8.05 11.41
N MET A 448 19.00 7.59 10.31
CA MET A 448 19.70 7.54 9.01
C MET A 448 19.41 8.73 8.08
N ILE A 449 20.23 9.78 8.23
CA ILE A 449 20.45 10.85 7.24
C ILE A 449 21.32 10.38 6.05
N HIS A 450 21.84 9.16 6.07
CA HIS A 450 22.67 8.61 4.97
C HIS A 450 22.04 7.36 4.37
N TRP A 451 21.64 7.48 3.10
CA TRP A 451 21.01 6.48 2.24
C TRP A 451 21.94 5.30 1.85
N GLN A 452 22.77 4.81 2.77
CA GLN A 452 23.78 3.80 2.47
C GLN A 452 23.76 2.62 3.46
N TRP A 453 23.34 1.47 2.94
CA TRP A 453 23.76 0.12 3.35
C TRP A 453 23.51 -0.34 4.80
N CYS A 454 22.28 -0.30 5.29
CA CYS A 454 21.86 -1.38 6.20
C CYS A 454 21.32 -2.53 5.35
N SER A 455 22.01 -3.68 5.34
CA SER A 455 21.42 -4.86 4.72
C SER A 455 20.21 -5.28 5.56
N TRP A 456 19.06 -5.44 4.90
CA TRP A 456 17.85 -6.01 5.50
C TRP A 456 18.12 -7.34 6.22
N ASP A 457 19.16 -8.05 5.79
CA ASP A 457 19.62 -9.32 6.35
C ASP A 457 20.09 -9.14 7.81
N TRP A 458 20.77 -8.03 8.13
CA TRP A 458 21.19 -7.72 9.51
C TRP A 458 19.99 -7.45 10.43
N CYS A 459 18.97 -6.73 9.95
CA CYS A 459 17.75 -6.48 10.73
C CYS A 459 16.97 -7.77 10.98
N TYR A 460 16.98 -8.71 10.04
CA TYR A 460 16.31 -10.01 10.17
C TYR A 460 17.05 -10.96 11.13
N GLU A 461 18.37 -11.09 11.02
CA GLU A 461 19.15 -11.91 11.98
C GLU A 461 18.97 -11.41 13.41
N LYS A 462 18.91 -10.08 13.59
CA LYS A 462 18.60 -9.47 14.89
C LYS A 462 17.21 -9.89 15.39
N LEU A 463 16.22 -9.94 14.50
CA LEU A 463 14.86 -10.38 14.80
C LEU A 463 14.82 -11.82 15.32
N VAL A 464 15.46 -12.73 14.59
CA VAL A 464 15.55 -14.15 14.93
C VAL A 464 16.20 -14.33 16.31
N ARG A 465 17.31 -13.61 16.55
CA ARG A 465 17.99 -13.62 17.86
C ARG A 465 17.10 -13.11 19.00
N GLU A 466 16.29 -12.07 18.75
CA GLU A 466 15.33 -11.58 19.74
C GLU A 466 14.27 -12.65 20.06
N VAL A 467 13.73 -13.34 19.06
CA VAL A 467 12.73 -14.43 19.26
C VAL A 467 13.34 -15.64 19.98
N GLU A 468 14.56 -16.03 19.63
CA GLU A 468 15.29 -17.10 20.32
C GLU A 468 15.59 -16.78 21.78
N ALA A 469 15.95 -15.52 22.07
CA ALA A 469 16.14 -15.05 23.44
C ALA A 469 14.83 -15.12 24.24
N ILE A 470 13.69 -14.78 23.63
CA ILE A 470 12.37 -14.90 24.26
C ILE A 470 12.07 -16.36 24.57
N ARG A 471 12.22 -17.27 23.61
CA ARG A 471 12.05 -18.72 23.81
C ARG A 471 12.89 -19.25 24.96
N SER A 472 14.16 -18.83 25.02
CA SER A 472 15.09 -19.23 26.07
C SER A 472 14.61 -18.76 27.45
N LYS A 473 14.15 -17.51 27.57
CA LYS A 473 13.55 -16.99 28.81
C LYS A 473 12.31 -17.78 29.26
N TYR A 474 11.41 -18.14 28.34
CA TYR A 474 10.24 -18.96 28.67
C TYR A 474 10.63 -20.35 29.18
N LYS A 475 11.60 -20.98 28.53
CA LYS A 475 12.14 -22.29 28.92
C LYS A 475 12.81 -22.24 30.31
N GLU A 476 13.59 -21.21 30.59
CA GLU A 476 14.22 -20.99 31.91
C GLU A 476 13.19 -20.82 33.03
N LYS A 477 12.02 -20.26 32.72
CA LYS A 477 10.89 -20.12 33.66
C LYS A 477 10.03 -21.39 33.78
N GLY A 478 10.39 -22.48 33.08
CA GLY A 478 9.71 -23.78 33.16
C GLY A 478 8.49 -23.91 32.25
N TYR A 479 8.31 -23.02 31.27
CA TYR A 479 7.22 -23.11 30.30
C TYR A 479 7.65 -23.87 29.03
N GLY A 480 6.70 -24.58 28.42
CA GLY A 480 6.87 -25.22 27.11
C GLY A 480 6.70 -24.25 25.93
N ASP A 481 6.95 -24.74 24.73
CA ASP A 481 6.85 -23.96 23.49
C ASP A 481 5.42 -23.42 23.22
N ASP A 482 4.39 -24.06 23.78
CA ASP A 482 2.97 -23.69 23.70
C ASP A 482 2.60 -22.44 24.51
N ALA A 483 3.44 -22.07 25.47
CA ALA A 483 3.31 -20.85 26.27
C ALA A 483 4.07 -19.67 25.67
N VAL A 484 4.99 -19.91 24.74
CA VAL A 484 5.74 -18.85 24.06
C VAL A 484 4.78 -18.12 23.11
N PRO A 485 4.63 -16.79 23.21
CA PRO A 485 3.77 -16.06 22.30
C PRO A 485 4.32 -16.09 20.88
N HIS A 486 3.44 -16.20 19.90
CA HIS A 486 3.79 -15.91 18.51
C HIS A 486 4.06 -14.41 18.34
N ILE A 487 5.18 -14.04 17.73
CA ILE A 487 5.54 -12.63 17.57
C ILE A 487 5.21 -12.16 16.14
N LEU A 488 4.28 -11.24 15.98
CA LEU A 488 3.99 -10.59 14.70
C LEU A 488 4.73 -9.24 14.64
N PHE A 489 5.79 -9.16 13.85
CA PHE A 489 6.47 -7.90 13.57
C PHE A 489 5.79 -7.21 12.39
N TRP A 490 5.16 -6.07 12.64
CA TRP A 490 4.44 -5.30 11.65
C TRP A 490 5.17 -3.99 11.37
N ASP A 491 5.87 -3.96 10.25
CA ASP A 491 6.57 -2.79 9.74
C ASP A 491 5.59 -1.89 8.97
N VAL A 492 5.18 -0.81 9.61
CA VAL A 492 4.27 0.18 9.04
C VAL A 492 5.04 1.47 8.86
N CYS A 493 5.48 1.71 7.61
CA CYS A 493 6.11 2.97 7.27
C CYS A 493 5.06 4.08 7.13
N GLU A 494 5.02 5.01 8.08
CA GLU A 494 4.22 6.23 7.91
C GLU A 494 4.88 7.26 7.00
N ASN A 495 6.20 7.18 6.85
CA ASN A 495 6.92 8.07 5.98
C ASN A 495 6.62 7.64 4.54
N ARG A 496 5.57 8.25 3.97
CA ARG A 496 5.06 8.09 2.59
C ARG A 496 6.11 8.28 1.48
N ARG A 497 7.36 8.52 1.86
CA ARG A 497 8.56 8.62 1.01
C ARG A 497 9.22 7.28 0.69
N ILE A 498 8.94 6.23 1.47
CA ILE A 498 9.50 4.89 1.25
C ILE A 498 8.36 3.99 0.75
N PRO A 499 8.48 3.33 -0.41
CA PRO A 499 7.45 2.40 -0.87
C PRO A 499 7.17 1.37 0.23
N HIS A 500 5.89 1.17 0.53
CA HIS A 500 5.47 -0.05 1.22
C HIS A 500 6.04 -1.19 0.38
N SER A 501 6.91 -1.99 0.97
CA SER A 501 7.34 -3.21 0.33
C SER A 501 6.47 -4.27 0.97
N TRP A 502 5.47 -4.79 0.26
CA TRP A 502 4.69 -5.90 0.79
C TRP A 502 5.62 -7.07 1.08
N ILE A 503 5.80 -7.37 2.36
CA ILE A 503 6.65 -8.48 2.82
C ILE A 503 5.80 -9.32 3.75
N CYS A 504 5.75 -10.62 3.47
CA CYS A 504 5.22 -11.61 4.40
C CYS A 504 6.21 -12.78 4.48
N THR A 505 6.87 -12.92 5.64
CA THR A 505 7.67 -14.12 5.95
C THR A 505 7.11 -14.76 7.22
N GLN A 506 6.95 -16.07 7.16
CA GLN A 506 6.42 -16.86 8.26
C GLN A 506 7.49 -17.86 8.70
N ASP A 507 7.94 -17.72 9.93
CA ASP A 507 8.95 -18.56 10.55
C ASP A 507 8.36 -19.18 11.82
N PRO A 508 8.90 -20.31 12.31
CA PRO A 508 8.42 -20.88 13.56
C PRO A 508 8.46 -19.83 14.68
N GLY A 509 7.31 -19.51 15.26
CA GLY A 509 7.14 -18.61 16.40
C GLY A 509 7.15 -17.11 16.10
N PHE A 510 7.35 -16.69 14.83
CA PHE A 510 7.17 -15.29 14.47
C PHE A 510 6.76 -15.10 13.00
N THR A 511 6.14 -13.96 12.72
CA THR A 511 5.78 -13.52 11.37
C THR A 511 6.28 -12.12 11.18
N ARG A 512 6.89 -11.84 10.02
CA ARG A 512 7.18 -10.48 9.59
C ARG A 512 6.17 -10.07 8.55
N LEU A 513 5.60 -8.89 8.75
CA LEU A 513 4.62 -8.26 7.89
C LEU A 513 5.06 -6.82 7.60
N SER A 514 5.00 -6.40 6.34
CA SER A 514 5.21 -5.00 5.96
C SER A 514 4.11 -4.53 5.01
N GLY A 515 3.74 -3.26 5.13
CA GLY A 515 2.63 -2.64 4.41
C GLY A 515 1.37 -2.48 5.26
N LEU A 516 0.51 -1.55 4.85
CA LEU A 516 -0.77 -1.28 5.50
C LEU A 516 -1.78 -0.74 4.47
N SER A 517 -2.95 -1.37 4.39
CA SER A 517 -4.10 -0.90 3.63
C SER A 517 -5.38 -1.25 4.38
N ASP A 518 -6.49 -0.60 4.04
CA ASP A 518 -7.80 -0.89 4.64
C ASP A 518 -8.23 -2.34 4.34
N HIS A 519 -7.93 -2.85 3.15
CA HIS A 519 -8.13 -4.27 2.80
C HIS A 519 -7.32 -5.22 3.66
N LEU A 520 -6.06 -4.86 3.98
CA LEU A 520 -5.23 -5.69 4.86
C LEU A 520 -5.75 -5.66 6.31
N VAL A 521 -6.20 -4.50 6.79
CA VAL A 521 -6.83 -4.38 8.12
C VAL A 521 -8.08 -5.25 8.18
N LYS A 522 -8.94 -5.17 7.17
CA LYS A 522 -10.13 -6.00 7.06
C LYS A 522 -9.78 -7.49 7.06
N SER A 523 -8.87 -7.91 6.18
CA SER A 523 -8.39 -9.28 6.11
C SER A 523 -7.79 -9.76 7.44
N PHE A 524 -7.10 -8.87 8.17
CA PHE A 524 -6.55 -9.20 9.48
C PHE A 524 -7.65 -9.47 10.50
N LEU A 525 -8.71 -8.66 10.52
CA LEU A 525 -9.83 -8.85 11.43
C LEU A 525 -10.64 -10.10 11.10
N ASP A 526 -10.99 -10.29 9.82
CA ASP A 526 -11.81 -11.40 9.33
C ASP A 526 -11.14 -12.77 9.59
N ASN A 527 -9.81 -12.83 9.53
CA ASN A 527 -9.04 -14.07 9.76
C ASN A 527 -8.63 -14.30 11.23
N GLY A 528 -9.15 -13.48 12.16
CA GLY A 528 -8.83 -13.56 13.58
C GLY A 528 -7.37 -13.20 13.90
N GLY A 529 -6.84 -12.23 13.15
CA GLY A 529 -5.50 -11.68 13.27
C GLY A 529 -4.39 -12.57 12.72
N GLU A 530 -4.73 -13.57 11.91
CA GLU A 530 -3.76 -14.32 11.11
C GLU A 530 -3.64 -13.72 9.71
N ILE A 531 -2.41 -13.42 9.30
CA ILE A 531 -2.09 -12.91 7.97
C ILE A 531 -0.96 -13.77 7.40
N GLY A 532 -1.10 -14.07 6.12
CA GLY A 532 -0.14 -14.85 5.35
C GLY A 532 0.06 -14.24 3.97
N PRO A 533 0.93 -14.86 3.15
CA PRO A 533 1.27 -14.34 1.82
C PRO A 533 0.06 -14.11 0.91
N HIS A 534 -0.90 -15.04 0.88
CA HIS A 534 -2.14 -14.90 0.11
C HIS A 534 -2.98 -13.69 0.55
N HIS A 535 -3.25 -13.58 1.85
CA HIS A 535 -3.99 -12.43 2.41
C HIS A 535 -3.36 -11.10 2.05
N LEU A 536 -2.02 -11.02 2.02
CA LEU A 536 -1.30 -9.80 1.69
C LEU A 536 -1.41 -9.47 0.19
N MET A 537 -1.20 -10.46 -0.69
CA MET A 537 -1.35 -10.29 -2.14
C MET A 537 -2.78 -9.88 -2.49
N GLU A 538 -3.78 -10.58 -1.93
CA GLU A 538 -5.20 -10.29 -2.14
C GLU A 538 -5.54 -8.87 -1.68
N ALA A 539 -5.10 -8.45 -0.49
CA ALA A 539 -5.30 -7.09 0.00
C ALA A 539 -4.66 -6.02 -0.90
N ALA A 540 -3.52 -6.33 -1.55
CA ALA A 540 -2.84 -5.41 -2.46
C ALA A 540 -3.56 -5.26 -3.81
N ILE A 541 -4.45 -6.19 -4.18
CA ILE A 541 -5.22 -6.18 -5.44
C ILE A 541 -6.74 -6.20 -5.20
N ALA A 542 -7.19 -5.83 -4.00
CA ALA A 542 -8.57 -5.91 -3.57
C ALA A 542 -9.43 -4.71 -4.00
N ASP A 543 -8.83 -3.57 -4.38
CA ASP A 543 -9.59 -2.39 -4.82
C ASP A 543 -10.56 -2.73 -5.98
N GLU A 544 -11.73 -2.09 -5.97
CA GLU A 544 -12.80 -2.34 -6.95
C GLU A 544 -12.30 -2.15 -8.39
N GLU A 545 -11.38 -1.21 -8.61
CA GLU A 545 -10.81 -0.94 -9.93
C GLU A 545 -9.96 -2.10 -10.46
N TYR A 546 -9.31 -2.89 -9.59
CA TYR A 546 -8.67 -4.14 -10.04
C TYR A 546 -9.68 -5.20 -10.44
N GLN A 547 -10.89 -5.20 -9.86
CA GLN A 547 -11.93 -6.17 -10.19
C GLN A 547 -12.55 -5.92 -11.57
N ALA A 548 -12.37 -4.72 -12.14
CA ALA A 548 -12.76 -4.40 -13.50
C ALA A 548 -11.82 -5.00 -14.57
N LEU A 549 -10.69 -5.59 -14.17
CA LEU A 549 -9.82 -6.31 -15.09
C LEU A 549 -10.46 -7.64 -15.48
N THR A 550 -10.33 -8.02 -16.75
CA THR A 550 -10.93 -9.25 -17.31
C THR A 550 -9.92 -10.00 -18.18
N VAL A 551 -10.12 -11.32 -18.30
CA VAL A 551 -9.34 -12.15 -19.22
C VAL A 551 -10.28 -12.60 -20.34
N VAL A 552 -9.83 -12.39 -21.58
CA VAL A 552 -10.50 -12.78 -22.82
C VAL A 552 -9.72 -13.94 -23.44
N ASP A 553 -10.44 -14.99 -23.83
CA ASP A 553 -9.91 -16.18 -24.51
C ASP A 553 -9.45 -15.92 -25.96
#